data_AF-A0ABD6XDY0-F1
#
_entry.id   AF-A0ABD6XDY0-F1
#
_cell.length_a   1.000
_cell.length_b   1.000
_cell.length_c   1.000
_cell.angle_alpha   90.00
_cell.angle_beta   90.00
_cell.angle_gamma   90.00
#
_symmetry.space_group_name_H-M   'P 1'
#
loop_
_entity.id
_entity.type
_entity.pdbx_description
1 polymer ?
#
loop_
_entity_poly.entity_id
_entity_poly.type
_entity_poly.pdbx_seq_one_letter_code
_entity_poly.pdbx_strand_id
1 'polypeptide(L)'
;INTLDGRVKVDPICRGFNQYLDGTWKFGLAKLLKSSGKWYLHISATKEVADFNKQTVKHVVGLDRGLRFLATSYDEQGKTAFFDGQAIMRKRAKYQKLRATLQAKGTKSAKRRLKKLSGRENRWISDVNHCLSKTLVQKYGA
;
A
#
# COMPACT_ATOMS: atom_id res chain seq x y z
N ILE A 1 8.02 -7.98 -27.65
CA ILE A 1 6.79 -8.77 -27.37
C ILE A 1 6.43 -9.50 -28.66
N ASN A 2 6.21 -10.81 -28.62
CA ASN A 2 5.73 -11.53 -29.81
C ASN A 2 4.20 -11.40 -29.90
N THR A 3 3.71 -11.06 -31.08
CA THR A 3 2.30 -11.00 -31.46
C THR A 3 2.08 -11.95 -32.65
N LEU A 4 0.82 -12.13 -33.06
CA LEU A 4 0.48 -12.92 -34.24
C LEU A 4 1.09 -12.32 -35.52
N ASP A 5 1.24 -10.99 -35.55
CA ASP A 5 1.82 -10.24 -36.68
C ASP A 5 3.35 -10.08 -36.59
N GLY A 6 4.01 -10.84 -35.69
CA GLY A 6 5.46 -10.83 -35.51
C GLY A 6 5.92 -10.14 -34.22
N ARG A 7 7.17 -9.66 -34.20
CA ARG A 7 7.79 -9.14 -32.97
C ARG A 7 7.67 -7.62 -32.89
N VAL A 8 6.94 -7.14 -31.90
CA VAL A 8 6.85 -5.71 -31.56
C VAL A 8 7.95 -5.35 -30.57
N LYS A 9 8.78 -4.35 -30.91
CA LYS A 9 9.71 -3.70 -29.98
C LYS A 9 8.97 -2.56 -29.27
N VAL A 10 9.13 -2.48 -27.95
CA VAL A 10 8.53 -1.43 -27.11
C VAL A 10 9.55 -1.02 -26.06
N ASP A 11 9.63 0.29 -25.83
CA ASP A 11 10.44 0.84 -24.75
C ASP A 11 9.62 0.81 -23.45
N PRO A 12 10.06 0.06 -22.43
CA PRO A 12 9.31 -0.05 -21.19
C PRO A 12 9.52 1.19 -20.32
N ILE A 13 8.46 1.63 -19.63
CA ILE A 13 8.58 2.66 -18.60
C ILE A 13 8.99 1.98 -17.29
N CYS A 14 10.28 2.00 -16.98
CA CYS A 14 10.89 1.29 -15.84
C CYS A 14 11.45 2.23 -14.76
N ARG A 15 10.79 3.36 -14.48
CA ARG A 15 11.28 4.32 -13.45
C ARG A 15 11.41 3.63 -12.09
N GLY A 16 12.62 3.64 -11.52
CA GLY A 16 12.92 3.02 -10.23
C GLY A 16 13.09 1.49 -10.26
N PHE A 17 13.09 0.86 -11.44
CA PHE A 17 13.31 -0.58 -11.56
C PHE A 17 14.79 -0.98 -11.44
N ASN A 18 15.71 -0.04 -11.73
CA ASN A 18 17.16 -0.29 -11.72
C ASN A 18 17.68 -0.82 -10.38
N GLN A 19 17.03 -0.49 -9.26
CA GLN A 19 17.40 -1.01 -7.93
C GLN A 19 17.24 -2.53 -7.79
N TYR A 20 16.49 -3.17 -8.70
CA TYR A 20 16.31 -4.62 -8.74
C TYR A 20 17.29 -5.28 -9.74
N LEU A 21 17.99 -4.49 -10.56
CA LEU A 21 18.96 -4.95 -11.56
C LEU A 21 20.40 -4.96 -11.02
N ASP A 22 20.58 -4.93 -9.70
CA ASP A 22 21.89 -4.92 -9.03
C ASP A 22 22.58 -6.29 -9.01
N GLY A 23 21.98 -7.31 -9.62
CA GLY A 23 22.48 -8.70 -9.65
C GLY A 23 22.16 -9.52 -8.39
N THR A 24 21.60 -8.91 -7.34
CA THR A 24 21.25 -9.60 -6.09
C THR A 24 19.85 -10.23 -6.11
N TRP A 25 19.04 -9.89 -7.11
CA TRP A 25 17.69 -10.42 -7.30
C TRP A 25 17.67 -11.50 -8.36
N LYS A 26 16.98 -12.61 -8.06
CA LYS A 26 16.64 -13.66 -9.02
C LYS A 26 15.29 -13.36 -9.64
N PHE A 27 15.26 -13.15 -10.95
CA PHE A 27 14.01 -12.96 -11.70
C PHE A 27 13.45 -14.30 -12.17
N GLY A 28 12.16 -14.50 -11.93
CA GLY A 28 11.41 -15.67 -12.38
C GLY A 28 10.54 -15.35 -13.60
N LEU A 29 9.34 -15.94 -13.62
CA LEU A 29 8.40 -15.82 -14.74
C LEU A 29 7.98 -14.36 -14.97
N ALA A 30 7.93 -13.98 -16.24
CA ALA A 30 7.40 -12.70 -16.70
C ALA A 30 6.04 -12.89 -17.38
N LYS A 31 5.02 -12.13 -16.95
CA LYS A 31 3.67 -12.18 -17.50
C LYS A 31 3.25 -10.81 -18.01
N LEU A 32 2.81 -10.76 -19.26
CA LEU A 32 2.26 -9.56 -19.87
C LEU A 32 0.75 -9.47 -19.57
N LEU A 33 0.30 -8.32 -19.08
CA LEU A 33 -1.07 -8.07 -18.63
C LEU A 33 -1.58 -6.77 -19.26
N LYS A 34 -2.85 -6.75 -19.67
CA LYS A 34 -3.54 -5.53 -20.11
C LYS A 34 -4.56 -5.13 -19.06
N SER A 35 -4.43 -3.92 -18.51
CA SER A 35 -5.37 -3.39 -17.52
C SER A 35 -5.59 -1.89 -17.74
N SER A 36 -6.85 -1.45 -17.68
CA SER A 36 -7.23 -0.03 -17.84
C SER A 36 -6.63 0.63 -19.09
N GLY A 37 -6.56 -0.12 -20.20
CA GLY A 37 -6.02 0.35 -21.48
C GLY A 37 -4.49 0.40 -21.57
N LYS A 38 -3.76 -0.02 -20.53
CA LYS A 38 -2.29 -0.06 -20.49
C LYS A 38 -1.77 -1.49 -20.41
N TRP A 39 -0.57 -1.69 -20.93
CA TRP A 39 0.17 -2.94 -20.84
C TRP A 39 1.18 -2.89 -19.70
N TYR A 40 1.26 -3.99 -18.95
CA TYR A 40 2.15 -4.16 -17.80
C TYR A 40 2.91 -5.47 -17.96
N LEU A 41 4.21 -5.46 -17.66
CA LEU A 41 5.01 -6.66 -17.55
C LEU A 41 5.25 -6.95 -16.07
N HIS A 42 4.63 -8.00 -15.54
CA HIS A 42 4.86 -8.46 -14.18
C HIS A 42 5.99 -9.47 -14.19
N ILE A 43 7.07 -9.19 -13.45
CA ILE A 43 8.20 -10.09 -13.31
C ILE A 43 8.26 -10.50 -11.83
N SER A 44 8.17 -11.80 -11.56
CA SER A 44 8.43 -12.30 -10.21
C SER A 44 9.91 -12.11 -9.87
N ALA A 45 10.21 -11.64 -8.66
CA ALA A 45 11.57 -11.43 -8.18
C ALA A 45 11.72 -12.02 -6.78
N THR A 46 12.84 -12.70 -6.55
CA THR A 46 13.18 -13.31 -5.26
C THR A 46 14.58 -12.84 -4.86
N LYS A 47 14.76 -12.52 -3.59
CA LYS A 47 16.06 -12.20 -3.01
C LYS A 47 16.15 -12.91 -1.68
N GLU A 48 17.27 -13.61 -1.48
CA GLU A 48 17.59 -14.16 -0.17
C GLU A 48 17.94 -12.99 0.75
N VAL A 49 17.29 -12.98 1.92
CA VAL A 49 17.54 -12.03 2.99
C VAL A 49 17.94 -12.83 4.21
N ALA A 50 18.82 -12.27 5.04
CA ALA A 50 19.24 -12.95 6.25
C ALA A 50 18.02 -13.29 7.12
N ASP A 51 18.00 -14.51 7.65
CA ASP A 51 16.96 -14.92 8.59
C ASP A 51 17.00 -14.04 9.84
N PHE A 52 15.82 -13.90 10.45
CA PHE A 52 15.68 -13.17 11.70
C PHE A 52 16.47 -13.87 12.82
N ASN A 53 17.48 -13.20 13.35
CA ASN A 53 18.23 -13.68 14.51
C ASN A 53 17.70 -13.03 15.80
N LYS A 54 17.13 -13.84 16.70
CA LYS A 54 16.66 -13.39 18.03
C LYS A 54 17.77 -12.79 18.88
N GLN A 55 19.02 -13.24 18.72
CA GLN A 55 20.18 -12.74 19.47
C GLN A 55 20.57 -11.32 19.08
N THR A 56 20.18 -10.86 17.88
CA THR A 56 20.46 -9.50 17.40
C THR A 56 19.34 -8.50 17.73
N VAL A 57 18.29 -8.94 18.43
CA VAL A 57 17.18 -8.08 18.83
C VAL A 57 17.64 -7.13 19.94
N LYS A 58 17.62 -5.83 19.66
CA LYS A 58 17.99 -4.78 20.61
C LYS A 58 16.78 -4.20 21.36
N HIS A 59 15.65 -4.11 20.66
CA HIS A 59 14.44 -3.44 21.13
C HIS A 59 13.22 -4.33 20.89
N VAL A 60 12.32 -4.40 21.87
CA VAL A 60 11.08 -5.19 21.78
C VAL A 60 9.92 -4.27 22.05
N VAL A 61 9.13 -4.01 21.01
CA VAL A 61 7.98 -3.11 21.08
C VAL A 61 6.71 -3.89 20.82
N GLY A 62 5.81 -3.90 21.81
CA GLY A 62 4.44 -4.40 21.63
C GLY A 62 3.64 -3.41 20.78
N LEU A 63 3.01 -3.90 19.71
CA LEU A 63 2.15 -3.10 18.84
C LEU A 63 0.73 -3.69 18.81
N ASP A 64 -0.22 -2.97 19.36
CA ASP A 64 -1.65 -3.27 19.21
C ASP A 64 -2.27 -2.36 18.14
N ARG A 65 -3.19 -2.89 17.33
CA ARG A 65 -3.83 -2.15 16.23
C ARG A 65 -5.34 -2.15 16.38
N GLY A 66 -5.97 -0.99 16.22
CA GLY A 66 -7.40 -0.84 16.38
C GLY A 66 -8.02 0.25 15.50
N LEU A 67 -9.33 0.42 15.64
CA LEU A 67 -10.07 1.49 14.97
C LEU A 67 -10.00 2.81 15.74
N ARG A 68 -10.10 2.74 17.08
CA ARG A 68 -10.00 3.91 17.96
C ARG A 68 -8.59 4.45 18.03
N PHE A 69 -7.61 3.54 18.16
CA PHE A 69 -6.19 3.83 18.05
C PHE A 69 -5.65 3.01 16.90
N LEU A 70 -5.14 3.66 15.84
CA LEU A 70 -4.59 2.96 14.67
C LEU A 70 -3.44 2.03 15.06
N ALA A 71 -2.64 2.50 16.01
CA ALA A 71 -1.65 1.71 16.71
C ALA A 71 -1.56 2.20 18.16
N THR A 72 -1.20 1.30 19.05
CA THR A 72 -0.72 1.57 20.39
C THR A 72 0.61 0.85 20.51
N SER A 73 1.66 1.55 20.89
CA SER A 73 2.99 0.95 21.10
C SER A 73 3.36 0.97 22.57
N TYR A 74 3.93 -0.13 23.06
CA TYR A 74 4.54 -0.24 24.38
C TYR A 74 5.98 -0.71 24.21
N ASP A 75 6.94 0.11 24.63
CA ASP A 75 8.37 -0.22 24.51
C ASP A 75 8.95 -0.83 25.80
N GLU A 76 10.16 -1.39 25.70
CA GLU A 76 10.83 -2.01 26.84
C GLU A 76 11.17 -1.05 27.99
N GLN A 77 11.09 0.27 27.77
CA GLN A 77 11.29 1.30 28.80
C GLN A 77 9.99 1.62 29.55
N GLY A 78 8.91 0.90 29.26
CA GLY A 78 7.60 1.09 29.88
C GLY A 78 6.82 2.28 29.32
N LYS A 79 7.24 2.86 28.19
CA LYS A 79 6.60 4.02 27.59
C LYS A 79 5.56 3.58 26.57
N THR A 80 4.36 4.14 26.73
CA THR A 80 3.23 3.91 25.83
C THR A 80 3.05 5.09 24.90
N ALA A 81 2.80 4.83 23.62
CA ALA A 81 2.37 5.84 22.66
C ALA A 81 1.07 5.39 21.97
N PHE A 82 0.15 6.34 21.82
CA PHE A 82 -1.15 6.13 21.22
C PHE A 82 -1.26 6.91 19.91
N PHE A 83 -1.73 6.26 18.85
CA PHE A 83 -1.94 6.88 17.56
C PHE A 83 -3.44 7.01 17.31
N ASP A 84 -4.02 8.18 17.60
CA ASP A 84 -5.46 8.41 17.53
C ASP A 84 -6.05 8.15 16.13
N GLY A 85 -7.06 7.30 16.08
CA GLY A 85 -7.84 6.95 14.89
C GLY A 85 -9.14 7.73 14.77
N GLN A 86 -9.52 8.57 15.73
CA GLN A 86 -10.83 9.20 15.75
C GLN A 86 -11.09 10.09 14.52
N ALA A 87 -10.12 10.92 14.12
CA ALA A 87 -10.23 11.74 12.91
C ALA A 87 -10.46 10.86 11.67
N ILE A 88 -9.86 9.67 11.66
CA ILE A 88 -9.99 8.73 10.54
C ILE A 88 -11.35 8.06 10.51
N MET A 89 -11.83 7.62 11.66
CA MET A 89 -13.18 7.09 11.81
C MET A 89 -14.23 8.11 11.34
N ARG A 90 -14.12 9.38 11.77
CA ARG A 90 -15.03 10.45 11.32
C ARG A 90 -15.01 10.61 9.80
N LYS A 91 -13.83 10.55 9.19
CA LYS A 91 -13.68 10.66 7.73
C LYS A 91 -14.25 9.45 6.99
N ARG A 92 -14.04 8.22 7.47
CA ARG A 92 -14.67 7.00 6.94
C ARG A 92 -16.20 7.08 7.01
N ALA A 93 -16.74 7.49 8.15
CA ALA A 93 -18.19 7.68 8.32
C ALA A 93 -18.75 8.72 7.34
N LYS A 94 -18.03 9.83 7.10
CA LYS A 94 -18.40 10.84 6.10
C LYS A 94 -18.43 10.26 4.68
N TYR A 95 -17.44 9.46 4.29
CA TYR A 95 -17.42 8.80 2.98
C TYR A 95 -18.53 7.77 2.83
N GLN A 96 -18.81 6.99 3.87
CA GLN A 96 -19.91 6.02 3.89
C GLN A 96 -21.26 6.70 3.72
N LYS A 97 -21.53 7.75 4.51
CA LYS A 97 -22.76 8.55 4.40
C LYS A 97 -22.92 9.16 3.00
N LEU A 98 -21.84 9.74 2.46
CA LEU A 98 -21.85 10.32 1.11
C LEU A 98 -22.14 9.26 0.03
N ARG A 99 -21.54 8.06 0.14
CA ARG A 99 -21.82 6.95 -0.79
C ARG A 99 -23.28 6.54 -0.71
N ALA A 100 -23.82 6.32 0.49
CA ALA A 100 -25.22 5.96 0.69
C ALA A 100 -26.18 7.00 0.08
N THR A 101 -25.95 8.29 0.34
CA THR A 101 -26.76 9.38 -0.23
C THR A 101 -26.70 9.42 -1.76
N LEU A 102 -25.52 9.25 -2.36
CA LEU A 102 -25.37 9.26 -3.82
C LEU A 102 -25.98 8.01 -4.47
N GLN A 103 -25.87 6.86 -3.82
CA GLN A 103 -26.47 5.61 -4.29
C GLN A 103 -28.00 5.70 -4.26
N ALA A 104 -28.57 6.20 -3.17
CA ALA A 104 -30.02 6.40 -3.04
C ALA A 104 -30.59 7.36 -4.11
N LYS A 105 -29.83 8.40 -4.51
CA LYS A 105 -30.27 9.34 -5.56
C LYS A 105 -30.40 8.71 -6.95
N GLY A 106 -29.59 7.70 -7.29
CA GLY A 106 -29.68 6.97 -8.57
C GLY A 106 -29.43 7.74 -9.88
N THR A 107 -29.32 9.08 -9.85
CA THR A 107 -29.21 9.92 -11.07
C THR A 107 -27.88 9.76 -11.81
N LYS A 108 -27.84 10.16 -13.10
CA LYS A 108 -26.60 10.19 -13.90
C LYS A 108 -25.52 11.06 -13.25
N SER A 109 -25.87 12.20 -12.66
CA SER A 109 -24.93 13.08 -11.95
C SER A 109 -24.39 12.42 -10.67
N ALA A 110 -25.23 11.71 -9.91
CA ALA A 110 -24.82 10.97 -8.72
C ALA A 110 -23.86 9.82 -9.08
N LYS A 111 -24.16 9.05 -10.13
CA LYS A 111 -23.28 7.99 -10.65
C LYS A 111 -21.91 8.56 -11.10
N ARG A 112 -21.89 9.70 -11.80
CA ARG A 112 -20.64 10.39 -12.16
C ARG A 112 -19.84 10.82 -10.93
N ARG A 113 -20.50 11.30 -9.88
CA ARG A 113 -19.85 11.68 -8.62
C ARG A 113 -19.28 10.46 -7.88
N LEU A 114 -20.01 9.34 -7.82
CA LEU A 114 -19.51 8.07 -7.26
C LEU A 114 -18.25 7.59 -7.99
N LYS A 115 -18.24 7.64 -9.33
CA LYS A 115 -17.05 7.30 -10.12
C LYS A 115 -15.84 8.17 -9.77
N LYS A 116 -16.04 9.49 -9.58
CA LYS A 116 -14.98 10.42 -9.15
C LYS A 116 -14.49 10.16 -7.71
N LEU A 117 -15.35 9.64 -6.83
CA LEU A 117 -15.00 9.30 -5.44
C LEU A 117 -14.29 7.94 -5.33
N SER A 118 -14.50 7.05 -6.30
CA SER A 118 -13.96 5.69 -6.30
C SER A 118 -12.45 5.68 -6.03
N GLY A 119 -12.03 4.81 -5.10
CA GLY A 119 -10.64 4.65 -4.70
C GLY A 119 -9.99 5.82 -3.98
N ARG A 120 -10.68 6.96 -3.75
CA ARG A 120 -10.11 8.10 -3.02
C ARG A 120 -9.94 7.82 -1.52
N GLU A 121 -10.92 7.15 -0.91
CA GLU A 121 -10.86 6.73 0.49
C GLU A 121 -9.72 5.72 0.72
N ASN A 122 -9.65 4.68 -0.12
CA ASN A 122 -8.61 3.64 -0.03
C ASN A 122 -7.21 4.24 -0.15
N ARG A 123 -6.95 5.08 -1.17
CA ARG A 123 -5.65 5.74 -1.34
C ARG A 123 -5.25 6.54 -0.11
N TRP A 124 -6.18 7.28 0.46
CA TRP A 124 -5.91 8.07 1.65
C TRP A 124 -5.64 7.21 2.89
N ILE A 125 -6.38 6.11 3.10
CA ILE A 125 -6.09 5.18 4.22
C ILE A 125 -4.75 4.49 4.02
N SER A 126 -4.41 4.09 2.79
CA SER A 126 -3.11 3.50 2.48
C SER A 126 -1.95 4.44 2.79
N ASP A 127 -2.10 5.73 2.46
CA ASP A 127 -1.12 6.78 2.77
C ASP A 127 -0.94 6.97 4.29
N VAL A 128 -2.05 7.06 5.04
CA VAL A 128 -2.00 7.16 6.51
C VAL A 128 -1.30 5.96 7.13
N ASN A 129 -1.64 4.75 6.69
CA ASN A 129 -1.00 3.53 7.19
C ASN A 129 0.49 3.51 6.83
N HIS A 130 0.87 3.92 5.62
CA HIS A 130 2.27 3.99 5.19
C HIS A 130 3.08 4.94 6.09
N CYS A 131 2.56 6.16 6.30
CA CYS A 131 3.19 7.14 7.18
C CYS A 131 3.33 6.60 8.60
N LEU A 132 2.28 6.00 9.16
CA LEU A 132 2.34 5.41 10.50
C LEU A 132 3.37 4.28 10.61
N SER A 133 3.36 3.33 9.68
CA SER A 133 4.35 2.24 9.67
C SER A 133 5.77 2.77 9.54
N LYS A 134 6.00 3.79 8.69
CA LYS A 134 7.29 4.44 8.54
C LYS A 134 7.72 5.14 9.84
N THR A 135 6.83 5.85 10.50
CA THR A 135 7.09 6.50 11.79
C THR A 135 7.46 5.48 12.87
N LEU A 136 6.76 4.34 12.93
CA LEU A 136 7.07 3.27 13.89
C LEU A 136 8.46 2.68 13.64
N VAL A 137 8.81 2.41 12.37
CA VAL A 137 10.14 1.93 12.00
C VAL A 137 11.22 2.97 12.29
N GLN A 138 10.98 4.25 12.01
CA GLN A 138 11.94 5.32 12.32
C GLN A 138 12.14 5.51 13.82
N LYS A 139 11.08 5.32 14.62
CA LYS A 139 11.13 5.50 16.06
C LYS A 139 11.82 4.35 16.79
N TYR A 140 11.58 3.11 16.35
CA TYR A 140 11.99 1.90 17.08
C TYR A 140 12.98 1.00 16.33
N GLY A 141 13.26 1.29 15.05
CA GLY A 141 14.13 0.48 14.20
C GLY A 141 15.60 0.90 14.16
N ALA A 142 15.99 1.90 14.96
CA ALA A 142 17.38 2.33 15.13
C ALA A 142 18.05 1.56 16.28
#